data_AF-A0A929B6Y0-F1
#
_entry.id   AF-A0A929B6Y0-F1
#
_cell.length_a   1.000
_cell.length_b   1.000
_cell.length_c   1.000
_cell.angle_alpha   90.00
_cell.angle_beta   90.00
_cell.angle_gamma   90.00
#
_symmetry.space_group_name_H-M   'P 1'
#
loop_
_entity.id
_entity.type
_entity.pdbx_description
1 polymer ?
#
loop_
_entity_poly.entity_id
_entity_poly.type
_entity_poly.pdbx_seq_one_letter_code
_entity_poly.pdbx_strand_id
1 'polypeptide(L)' 'MASNEDKDKDKRGFASMDEEKQKEIASKGGKAAHQKGTAHEFSSEEAKEAGKKGGETVSQDREHMSDIGRKGGQSSH' A
#
# COMPACT_ATOMS: atom_id res chain seq x y z
N MET A 1 22.86 -36.36 4.05
CA MET A 1 22.38 -35.20 3.28
C MET A 1 21.01 -34.83 3.81
N ALA A 2 20.94 -33.78 4.62
CA ALA A 2 19.70 -33.33 5.24
C ALA A 2 18.84 -32.55 4.23
N SER A 3 17.58 -32.97 4.14
CA SER A 3 16.37 -32.16 4.02
C SER A 3 16.23 -31.19 2.83
N ASN A 4 15.47 -31.64 1.82
CA ASN A 4 14.67 -30.78 0.95
C ASN A 4 13.23 -30.60 1.50
N GLU A 5 13.01 -30.87 2.80
CA GLU A 5 11.70 -30.82 3.48
C GLU A 5 11.44 -29.46 4.18
N ASP A 6 12.20 -28.41 3.86
CA ASP A 6 12.07 -27.09 4.51
C ASP A 6 11.34 -26.04 3.67
N LYS A 7 10.97 -26.31 2.42
CA LYS A 7 10.17 -25.38 1.59
C LYS A 7 8.65 -25.52 1.75
N ASP A 8 8.21 -26.57 2.42
CA ASP A 8 6.79 -26.89 2.67
C ASP A 8 6.39 -26.69 4.13
N LYS A 9 7.26 -26.07 4.95
CA LYS A 9 6.83 -25.54 6.24
C LYS A 9 6.00 -24.29 6.03
N ASP A 10 4.69 -24.52 6.10
CA ASP A 10 3.75 -23.62 6.78
C ASP A 10 3.14 -22.47 5.97
N LYS A 11 2.45 -22.81 4.87
CA LYS A 11 1.23 -22.05 4.56
C LYS A 11 0.17 -22.44 5.58
N ARG A 12 0.25 -21.85 6.78
CA ARG A 12 -0.77 -21.94 7.83
C ARG A 12 -1.32 -20.54 8.12
N GLY A 13 -2.61 -20.46 8.45
CA GLY A 13 -3.27 -19.19 8.74
C GLY A 13 -3.49 -18.33 7.50
N PHE A 14 -3.37 -17.01 7.66
CA PHE A 14 -3.80 -16.01 6.68
C PHE A 14 -3.12 -16.12 5.31
N ALA A 15 -1.86 -16.54 5.27
CA ALA A 15 -1.06 -16.68 4.03
C ALA A 15 -1.41 -17.93 3.19
N SER A 16 -2.25 -18.81 3.73
CA SER A 16 -2.75 -20.04 3.07
C SER A 16 -4.15 -19.87 2.49
N MET A 17 -4.80 -18.74 2.74
CA MET A 17 -6.14 -18.46 2.23
C MET A 17 -6.08 -18.03 0.76
N ASP A 18 -7.20 -18.22 0.05
CA ASP A 18 -7.41 -17.57 -1.25
C ASP A 18 -7.24 -16.05 -1.15
N GLU A 19 -6.65 -15.45 -2.19
CA GLU A 19 -6.33 -14.03 -2.24
C GLU A 19 -7.56 -13.14 -2.03
N GLU A 20 -8.70 -13.51 -2.64
CA GLU A 20 -9.98 -12.82 -2.49
C GLU A 20 -10.43 -12.82 -1.02
N LYS A 21 -10.31 -13.98 -0.36
CA LYS A 21 -10.68 -14.13 1.05
C LYS A 21 -9.72 -13.37 1.96
N GLN A 22 -8.42 -13.41 1.67
CA GLN A 22 -7.40 -12.66 2.40
C GLN A 22 -7.67 -11.15 2.32
N LYS A 23 -7.97 -10.64 1.12
CA LYS A 23 -8.31 -9.23 0.87
C LYS A 23 -9.59 -8.82 1.58
N GLU A 24 -10.61 -9.67 1.56
CA GLU A 24 -11.87 -9.41 2.27
C GLU A 24 -11.65 -9.29 3.78
N ILE A 25 -10.90 -10.23 4.38
CA ILE A 25 -10.65 -10.20 5.82
C ILE A 25 -9.74 -9.03 6.20
N ALA A 26 -8.72 -8.72 5.40
CA ALA A 26 -7.89 -7.53 5.60
C ALA A 26 -8.73 -6.24 5.53
N SER A 27 -9.65 -6.14 4.57
CA SER A 27 -10.57 -5.00 4.43
C SER A 27 -11.49 -4.87 5.65
N LYS A 28 -12.09 -5.98 6.10
CA LYS A 28 -12.95 -6.01 7.29
C LYS A 28 -12.18 -5.62 8.55
N GLY A 29 -10.96 -6.12 8.72
CA GLY A 29 -10.08 -5.79 9.85
C GLY A 29 -9.72 -4.30 9.90
N GLY A 30 -9.32 -3.72 8.76
CA GLY A 30 -9.03 -2.29 8.68
C GLY A 30 -10.22 -1.40 9.01
N LYS A 31 -11.41 -1.72 8.46
CA LYS A 31 -12.66 -1.01 8.77
C LYS A 31 -13.01 -1.10 10.25
N ALA A 32 -12.90 -2.30 10.83
CA ALA A 32 -13.19 -2.51 12.25
C ALA A 32 -12.20 -1.75 13.16
N ALA A 33 -10.91 -1.68 12.79
CA ALA A 33 -9.92 -0.94 13.56
C ALA A 33 -10.17 0.58 13.54
N HIS A 34 -10.56 1.13 12.39
CA HIS A 34 -11.00 2.53 12.30
C HIS A 34 -12.27 2.78 13.10
N GLN A 35 -13.29 1.93 12.96
CA GLN A 35 -14.55 2.06 13.72
C GLN A 35 -14.34 1.99 15.25
N LYS A 36 -13.37 1.19 15.70
CA LYS A 36 -13.03 1.04 17.12
C LYS A 36 -12.06 2.10 17.65
N GLY A 37 -11.56 3.01 16.79
CA GLY A 37 -10.56 4.02 17.16
C GLY A 37 -9.20 3.44 17.54
N THR A 38 -8.92 2.18 17.17
CA THR A 38 -7.62 1.54 17.41
C THR A 38 -6.66 1.71 16.23
N ALA A 39 -7.17 2.14 15.08
CA ALA A 39 -6.34 2.52 13.94
C ALA A 39 -5.77 3.93 14.12
N HIS A 40 -4.61 4.17 13.52
CA HIS A 40 -4.04 5.51 13.40
C HIS A 40 -4.94 6.37 12.51
N GLU A 41 -5.37 7.52 13.01
CA GLU A 41 -6.07 8.52 12.21
C GLU A 41 -5.07 9.54 11.70
N PHE A 42 -4.89 9.55 10.38
CA PHE A 42 -4.08 10.57 9.73
C PHE A 42 -4.80 11.91 9.81
N SER A 43 -4.17 12.89 10.44
CA SER A 43 -4.65 14.26 10.38
C SER A 43 -4.44 14.83 8.98
N SER A 44 -5.22 15.86 8.62
CA SER A 44 -5.02 16.59 7.36
C SER A 44 -3.60 17.18 7.24
N GLU A 45 -3.00 17.58 8.36
CA GLU A 45 -1.63 18.07 8.41
C GLU A 45 -0.63 16.96 8.11
N GLU A 46 -0.82 15.78 8.68
CA GLU A 46 0.05 14.63 8.45
C GLU A 46 -0.03 14.13 7.00
N ALA A 47 -1.24 14.10 6.43
CA ALA A 47 -1.44 13.78 5.01
C ALA A 47 -0.75 14.79 4.10
N LYS A 48 -0.78 16.08 4.46
CA LYS A 48 -0.11 17.15 3.70
C LYS A 48 1.41 17.03 3.78
N GLU A 49 1.98 16.78 4.96
CA GLU A 49 3.42 16.59 5.14
C GLU A 49 3.91 15.33 4.42
N ALA A 50 3.16 14.22 4.48
CA ALA A 50 3.46 13.01 3.73
C ALA A 50 3.43 13.25 2.21
N GLY A 51 2.40 13.96 1.73
CA GLY A 51 2.29 14.35 0.32
C GLY A 51 3.43 15.25 -0.13
N LYS A 52 3.81 16.23 0.68
CA LYS A 52 4.96 17.10 0.43
C LYS A 52 6.26 16.30 0.32
N LYS A 53 6.55 15.45 1.31
CA LYS A 53 7.76 14.61 1.32
C LYS A 53 7.82 13.65 0.13
N GLY A 54 6.69 13.05 -0.24
CA GLY A 54 6.57 12.22 -1.42
C GLY A 54 6.85 13.02 -2.70
N GLY A 55 6.23 14.19 -2.83
CA GLY A 55 6.46 15.10 -3.95
C GLY A 55 7.92 15.57 -4.05
N GLU A 56 8.55 15.93 -2.93
CA GLU A 56 9.97 16.28 -2.87
C GLU A 56 10.86 15.14 -3.39
N THR A 57 10.57 13.90 -3.00
CA THR A 57 11.31 12.72 -3.45
C THR A 57 11.14 12.49 -4.95
N VAL A 58 9.90 12.51 -5.44
CA VAL A 58 9.57 12.23 -6.84
C VAL A 58 10.05 13.35 -7.78
N SER A 59 10.06 14.60 -7.30
CA SER A 59 10.47 15.77 -8.07
C SER A 59 11.96 15.83 -8.42
N GLN A 60 12.79 15.00 -7.79
CA GLN A 60 14.22 14.89 -8.10
C GLN A 60 14.46 14.29 -9.50
N ASP A 61 13.52 13.48 -9.99
CA ASP A 61 13.58 12.89 -11.34
C ASP A 61 12.84 13.79 -12.34
N ARG A 62 13.63 14.56 -13.11
CA ARG A 62 13.12 15.49 -14.12
C ARG A 62 12.43 14.79 -15.30
N GLU A 63 12.90 13.62 -15.71
CA GLU A 63 12.28 12.86 -16.81
C GLU A 63 10.91 12.36 -16.36
N HIS A 64 10.85 11.78 -15.16
CA HIS A 64 9.59 11.32 -14.57
C HIS A 64 8.56 12.45 -14.40
N MET A 65 8.99 13.62 -13.92
CA MET A 65 8.10 14.79 -13.78
C MET A 65 7.57 15.28 -15.14
N SER A 66 8.41 15.22 -16.18
CA SER A 66 8.01 15.59 -17.55
C SER A 66 6.94 14.64 -18.10
N ASP A 67 7.09 13.34 -17.85
CA ASP A 67 6.12 12.32 -18.26
C ASP A 67 4.79 12.43 -17.50
N ILE A 68 4.82 12.71 -16.19
CA ILE A 68 3.62 13.01 -15.40
C ILE A 68 2.91 14.24 -15.97
N GLY A 69 3.63 15.33 -16.22
CA GLY A 69 3.07 16.55 -16.78
C GLY A 69 2.42 16.34 -18.14
N ARG A 70 3.09 15.59 -19.03
CA ARG A 70 2.55 15.23 -20.35
C ARG A 70 1.25 14.43 -20.24
N LYS A 71 1.23 13.38 -19.41
CA LYS A 71 0.02 12.55 -19.18
C LYS A 71 -1.13 13.36 -18.57
N GLY A 72 -0.83 14.24 -17.62
CA GLY A 72 -1.81 15.12 -16.99
C GLY A 72 -2.45 16.09 -17.99
N GLY A 73 -1.63 16.72 -18.85
CA GLY A 73 -2.12 17.60 -19.91
C GLY A 73 -2.97 16.88 -20.95
N GLN A 74 -2.62 15.64 -21.30
CA GLN A 74 -3.38 14.81 -22.23
C GLN A 74 -4.74 14.35 -21.67
N SER A 75 -4.84 14.16 -20.35
CA SER A 75 -6.09 13.73 -19.69
C SER A 75 -7.03 14.91 -19.41
N SER A 76 -6.58 16.14 -19.62
CA SER A 76 -7.34 17.37 -19.37
C SER A 76 -8.02 17.93 -20.63
N HIS A 77 -7.98 17.17 -21.74
CA HIS A 77 -8.65 17.43 -23.01
C HIS A 77 -9.66 16.32 -23.30
#